data_AF-A0A0Q4GMB0-F1
#
_entry.id   AF-A0A0Q4GMB0-F1
#
_cell.length_a   1.000
_cell.length_b   1.000
_cell.length_c   1.000
_cell.angle_alpha   90.00
_cell.angle_beta   90.00
_cell.angle_gamma   90.00
#
_symmetry.space_group_name_H-M   'P 1'
#
loop_
_entity.id
_entity.type
_entity.pdbx_description
1 polymer ?
#
loop_
_entity_poly.entity_id
_entity_poly.type
_entity_poly.pdbx_seq_one_letter_code
_entity_poly.pdbx_strand_id
1 'polypeptide(L)'
;MHRLLITNNKISRLKLDSLKFLTDIYCAKNALKVFEISNMPALKQISCGLNELTYVNIKNCPNLESLNIMDNQLNKIDLSQFYRLKYLVLDNNKLKTLELSNNPELIQITVNGNGIKVIDIAKNQNLKMNIIYVDEGVNIIGTESQMKNYKKVPTIIQSQ
;
A
#
# COMPACT_ATOMS: atom_id res chain seq x y z
N MET A 1 14.44 1.89 22.06
CA MET A 1 14.55 1.39 20.67
C MET A 1 13.25 1.73 19.97
N HIS A 2 13.27 2.63 18.96
CA HIS A 2 12.04 3.08 18.25
C HIS A 2 11.74 2.28 16.97
N ARG A 3 12.62 1.34 16.60
CA ARG A 3 12.47 0.54 15.39
C ARG A 3 12.49 -0.94 15.73
N LEU A 4 11.61 -1.71 15.11
CA LEU A 4 11.65 -3.17 15.14
C LEU A 4 12.24 -3.69 13.83
N LEU A 5 13.33 -4.45 13.92
CA LEU A 5 14.03 -5.04 12.78
C LEU A 5 14.01 -6.56 12.90
N ILE A 6 13.12 -7.22 12.16
CA ILE A 6 12.96 -8.69 12.15
C ILE A 6 12.84 -9.24 10.73
N THR A 7 13.32 -8.49 9.74
CA THR A 7 13.38 -8.88 8.33
C THR A 7 14.16 -10.17 8.11
N ASN A 8 13.74 -11.00 7.16
CA ASN A 8 14.45 -12.21 6.74
C ASN A 8 14.58 -13.27 7.85
N ASN A 9 13.43 -13.66 8.41
CA ASN A 9 13.32 -14.71 9.40
C ASN A 9 12.25 -15.73 8.98
N LYS A 10 11.85 -16.60 9.89
CA LYS A 10 10.77 -17.59 9.69
C LYS A 10 9.58 -17.31 10.61
N ILE A 11 9.34 -16.03 10.92
CA ILE A 11 8.30 -15.63 11.88
C ILE A 11 6.93 -15.82 11.22
N SER A 12 6.07 -16.59 11.86
CA SER A 12 4.70 -16.85 11.41
C SER A 12 3.64 -16.08 12.19
N ARG A 13 4.00 -15.51 13.34
CA ARG A 13 3.14 -14.70 14.20
C ARG A 13 3.91 -13.55 14.82
N LEU A 14 3.30 -12.38 14.85
CA LEU A 14 3.86 -11.18 15.44
C LEU A 14 2.84 -10.55 16.40
N LYS A 15 3.27 -10.19 17.61
CA LYS A 15 2.44 -9.52 18.61
C LYS A 15 3.16 -8.28 19.11
N LEU A 16 2.55 -7.11 18.96
CA LEU A 16 3.20 -5.82 19.19
C LEU A 16 2.41 -4.87 20.12
N ASP A 17 1.36 -5.36 20.80
CA ASP A 17 0.39 -4.53 21.55
C ASP A 17 1.02 -3.62 22.61
N SER A 18 2.17 -4.00 23.17
CA SER A 18 2.91 -3.23 24.18
C SER A 18 3.91 -2.22 23.61
N LEU A 19 4.19 -2.25 22.30
CA LEU A 19 5.28 -1.50 21.66
C LEU A 19 4.79 -0.19 21.02
N LYS A 20 4.02 0.60 21.77
CA LYS A 20 3.34 1.82 21.28
C LYS A 20 4.26 2.97 20.87
N PHE A 21 5.54 2.89 21.25
CA PHE A 21 6.56 3.90 20.95
C PHE A 21 7.33 3.61 19.66
N LEU A 22 7.01 2.51 18.96
CA LEU A 22 7.66 2.21 17.68
C LEU A 22 7.30 3.27 16.64
N THR A 23 8.32 3.76 15.94
CA THR A 23 8.23 4.62 14.77
C THR A 23 8.28 3.82 13.49
N ASP A 24 9.01 2.70 13.48
CA ASP A 24 9.24 1.92 12.26
C ASP A 24 9.19 0.41 12.55
N ILE A 25 8.49 -0.34 11.68
CA ILE A 25 8.40 -1.80 11.72
C ILE A 25 8.91 -2.36 10.40
N TYR A 26 9.97 -3.18 10.47
CA TYR A 26 10.51 -3.91 9.33
C TYR A 26 10.41 -5.43 9.60
N CYS A 27 9.42 -6.05 8.97
CA CYS A 27 9.05 -7.46 9.08
C CYS A 27 9.01 -8.20 7.74
N ALA A 28 9.61 -7.62 6.70
CA ALA A 28 9.62 -8.23 5.38
C ALA A 28 10.35 -9.60 5.35
N LYS A 29 10.06 -10.45 4.36
CA LYS A 29 10.69 -11.77 4.20
C LYS A 29 10.50 -12.66 5.44
N ASN A 30 9.25 -12.95 5.76
CA ASN A 30 8.84 -13.85 6.84
C ASN A 30 7.72 -14.77 6.34
N ALA A 31 7.07 -15.51 7.25
CA ALA A 31 5.95 -16.40 6.94
C ALA A 31 4.64 -15.90 7.61
N LEU A 32 4.48 -14.58 7.75
CA LEU A 32 3.29 -14.01 8.39
C LEU A 32 2.09 -14.21 7.48
N LYS A 33 1.00 -14.74 8.05
CA LYS A 33 -0.31 -14.86 7.38
C LYS A 33 -1.27 -13.76 7.75
N VAL A 34 -1.04 -13.15 8.91
CA VAL A 34 -1.85 -12.12 9.54
C VAL A 34 -0.91 -11.06 10.10
N PHE A 35 -1.21 -9.79 9.83
CA PHE A 35 -0.53 -8.65 10.44
C PHE A 35 -1.57 -7.72 11.06
N GLU A 36 -1.57 -7.67 12.40
CA GLU A 36 -2.49 -6.84 13.15
C GLU A 36 -1.73 -5.97 14.14
N ILE A 37 -2.01 -4.67 14.08
CA ILE A 37 -1.52 -3.71 15.06
C ILE A 37 -2.60 -2.68 15.35
N SER A 38 -2.59 -2.17 16.56
CA SER A 38 -3.47 -1.07 16.93
C SER A 38 -2.80 -0.10 17.88
N ASN A 39 -3.26 1.16 17.87
CA ASN A 39 -2.86 2.19 18.84
C ASN A 39 -1.35 2.44 18.88
N MET A 40 -0.74 2.66 17.71
CA MET A 40 0.67 3.03 17.58
C MET A 40 0.78 4.49 17.09
N PRO A 41 0.64 5.49 17.97
CA PRO A 41 0.56 6.90 17.57
C PRO A 41 1.89 7.44 17.03
N ALA A 42 3.03 6.82 17.38
CA ALA A 42 4.34 7.22 16.90
C ALA A 42 4.72 6.57 15.55
N LEU A 43 3.96 5.58 15.08
CA LEU A 43 4.31 4.77 13.93
C LEU A 43 4.22 5.57 12.63
N LYS A 44 5.30 5.55 11.85
CA LYS A 44 5.46 6.25 10.58
C LYS A 44 5.69 5.32 9.40
N GLN A 45 6.35 4.19 9.61
CA GLN A 45 6.70 3.28 8.53
C GLN A 45 6.42 1.82 8.89
N ILE A 46 5.82 1.11 7.93
CA ILE A 46 5.67 -0.34 7.96
C ILE A 46 6.24 -0.91 6.65
N SER A 47 7.17 -1.84 6.77
CA SER A 47 7.62 -2.68 5.67
C SER A 47 7.42 -4.15 6.06
N CYS A 48 6.39 -4.76 5.48
CA CYS A 48 6.04 -6.16 5.72
C CYS A 48 5.80 -6.94 4.42
N GLY A 49 6.45 -6.51 3.33
CA GLY A 49 6.39 -7.23 2.06
C GLY A 49 7.06 -8.60 2.10
N LEU A 50 6.86 -9.43 1.06
CA LEU A 50 7.42 -10.77 0.96
C LEU A 50 7.01 -11.65 2.16
N ASN A 51 5.71 -11.77 2.37
CA ASN A 51 5.10 -12.62 3.40
C ASN A 51 3.97 -13.45 2.78
N GLU A 52 3.16 -14.10 3.60
CA GLU A 52 1.97 -14.85 3.18
C GLU A 52 0.68 -14.17 3.64
N LEU A 53 0.69 -12.83 3.77
CA LEU A 53 -0.42 -12.09 4.38
C LEU A 53 -1.69 -12.24 3.54
N THR A 54 -2.72 -12.78 4.18
CA THR A 54 -4.09 -12.83 3.64
C THR A 54 -5.00 -11.82 4.33
N TYR A 55 -4.55 -11.29 5.48
CA TYR A 55 -5.28 -10.32 6.29
C TYR A 55 -4.32 -9.31 6.93
N VAL A 56 -4.65 -8.03 6.78
CA VAL A 56 -3.96 -6.90 7.41
C VAL A 56 -5.01 -6.03 8.08
N ASN A 57 -4.75 -5.69 9.34
CA ASN A 57 -5.61 -4.82 10.12
C ASN A 57 -4.75 -3.89 10.98
N ILE A 58 -4.59 -2.66 10.52
CA ILE A 58 -3.81 -1.62 11.18
C ILE A 58 -4.82 -0.58 11.66
N LYS A 59 -4.91 -0.30 12.96
CA LYS A 59 -5.88 0.65 13.53
C LYS A 59 -5.25 1.71 14.41
N ASN A 60 -5.77 2.93 14.40
CA ASN A 60 -5.32 4.03 15.24
C ASN A 60 -3.80 4.29 15.11
N CYS A 61 -3.32 4.34 13.86
CA CYS A 61 -1.94 4.70 13.50
C CYS A 61 -1.96 6.00 12.68
N PRO A 62 -2.35 7.15 13.28
CA PRO A 62 -2.67 8.39 12.55
C PRO A 62 -1.48 9.05 11.86
N ASN A 63 -0.25 8.67 12.24
CA ASN A 63 0.98 9.25 11.71
C ASN A 63 1.69 8.33 10.69
N LEU A 64 1.02 7.30 10.18
CA LEU A 64 1.60 6.41 9.18
C LEU A 64 1.82 7.16 7.86
N GLU A 65 3.07 7.23 7.42
CA GLU A 65 3.49 7.94 6.20
C GLU A 65 3.90 6.99 5.07
N SER A 66 4.37 5.78 5.41
CA SER A 66 4.82 4.78 4.44
C SER A 66 4.32 3.38 4.79
N LEU A 67 3.69 2.73 3.82
CA LEU A 67 3.17 1.38 3.93
C LEU A 67 3.62 0.53 2.74
N ASN A 68 4.45 -0.47 3.02
CA ASN A 68 4.86 -1.49 2.06
C ASN A 68 4.39 -2.87 2.51
N ILE A 69 3.48 -3.47 1.72
CA ILE A 69 2.95 -4.83 1.90
C ILE A 69 3.00 -5.59 0.55
N MET A 70 4.02 -5.31 -0.27
CA MET A 70 4.18 -5.99 -1.57
C MET A 70 4.40 -7.50 -1.41
N ASP A 71 4.16 -8.27 -2.46
CA ASP A 71 4.37 -9.73 -2.50
C ASP A 71 3.68 -10.43 -1.32
N ASN A 72 2.35 -10.36 -1.33
CA ASN A 72 1.47 -11.00 -0.36
C ASN A 72 0.23 -11.55 -1.07
N GLN A 73 -0.84 -11.88 -0.34
CA GLN A 73 -2.03 -12.52 -0.89
C GLN A 73 -3.31 -11.76 -0.54
N LEU A 74 -3.22 -10.45 -0.33
CA LEU A 74 -4.35 -9.62 0.09
C LEU A 74 -5.36 -9.45 -1.03
N ASN A 75 -6.64 -9.68 -0.72
CA ASN A 75 -7.76 -9.42 -1.63
C ASN A 75 -8.46 -8.07 -1.36
N LYS A 76 -8.20 -7.47 -0.19
CA LYS A 76 -8.69 -6.15 0.23
C LYS A 76 -7.69 -5.50 1.16
N ILE A 77 -7.74 -4.17 1.23
CA ILE A 77 -7.02 -3.36 2.21
C ILE A 77 -7.86 -2.14 2.56
N ASP A 78 -7.89 -1.76 3.84
CA ASP A 78 -8.54 -0.54 4.31
C ASP A 78 -7.47 0.51 4.62
N LEU A 79 -7.49 1.61 3.86
CA LEU A 79 -6.57 2.74 3.98
C LEU A 79 -7.24 4.00 4.53
N SER A 80 -8.53 3.92 4.91
CA SER A 80 -9.40 5.07 5.21
C SER A 80 -8.90 5.97 6.33
N GLN A 81 -8.07 5.45 7.24
CA GLN A 81 -7.54 6.19 8.39
C GLN A 81 -6.16 6.82 8.16
N PHE A 82 -5.49 6.54 7.03
CA PHE A 82 -4.11 6.97 6.80
C PHE A 82 -4.05 8.29 6.01
N TYR A 83 -4.57 9.35 6.62
CA TYR A 83 -4.64 10.68 5.98
C TYR A 83 -3.27 11.29 5.65
N ARG A 84 -2.21 10.85 6.34
CA ARG A 84 -0.81 11.27 6.16
C ARG A 84 0.02 10.32 5.30
N LEU A 85 -0.62 9.32 4.69
CA LEU A 85 0.08 8.33 3.88
C LEU A 85 0.63 9.00 2.61
N LYS A 86 1.95 8.88 2.41
CA LYS A 86 2.68 9.46 1.28
C LYS A 86 3.15 8.39 0.30
N TYR A 87 3.55 7.23 0.82
CA TYR A 87 4.14 6.15 0.03
C TYR A 87 3.37 4.85 0.26
N LEU A 88 2.85 4.28 -0.81
CA LEU A 88 2.08 3.04 -0.77
C LEU A 88 2.63 2.03 -1.78
N VAL A 89 3.03 0.87 -1.29
CA VAL A 89 3.52 -0.25 -2.12
C VAL A 89 2.68 -1.48 -1.82
N LEU A 90 1.89 -1.90 -2.80
CA LEU A 90 0.96 -3.05 -2.74
C LEU A 90 1.15 -4.02 -3.91
N ASP A 91 2.26 -3.92 -4.64
CA ASP A 91 2.56 -4.80 -5.76
C ASP A 91 2.39 -6.28 -5.40
N ASN A 92 2.00 -7.09 -6.39
CA ASN A 92 1.88 -8.54 -6.28
C ASN A 92 1.00 -8.96 -5.09
N ASN A 93 -0.26 -8.56 -5.15
CA ASN A 93 -1.32 -9.01 -4.26
C ASN A 93 -2.50 -9.54 -5.10
N LYS A 94 -3.69 -9.63 -4.53
CA LYS A 94 -4.91 -10.12 -5.19
C LYS A 94 -6.03 -9.08 -5.13
N LEU A 95 -5.69 -7.79 -5.01
CA LEU A 95 -6.65 -6.69 -4.87
C LEU A 95 -7.43 -6.53 -6.17
N LYS A 96 -8.76 -6.34 -6.08
CA LYS A 96 -9.62 -6.05 -7.24
C LYS A 96 -10.06 -4.59 -7.32
N THR A 97 -10.01 -3.90 -6.19
CA THR A 97 -10.38 -2.50 -6.02
C THR A 97 -9.39 -1.86 -5.06
N LEU A 98 -9.24 -0.55 -5.16
CA LEU A 98 -8.41 0.23 -4.26
C LEU A 98 -9.02 1.62 -4.09
N GLU A 99 -9.43 1.94 -2.86
CA GLU A 99 -9.99 3.24 -2.51
C GLU A 99 -8.89 4.16 -1.96
N LEU A 100 -8.65 5.29 -2.62
CA LEU A 100 -7.60 6.25 -2.27
C LEU A 100 -8.14 7.62 -1.82
N SER A 101 -9.47 7.77 -1.77
CA SER A 101 -10.15 9.05 -1.51
C SER A 101 -9.82 9.68 -0.15
N ASN A 102 -9.40 8.88 0.82
CA ASN A 102 -9.03 9.31 2.17
C ASN A 102 -7.51 9.52 2.36
N ASN A 103 -6.72 9.44 1.29
CA ASN A 103 -5.25 9.55 1.36
C ASN A 103 -4.72 10.74 0.54
N PRO A 104 -5.15 11.98 0.83
CA PRO A 104 -4.86 13.15 -0.01
C PRO A 104 -3.37 13.49 -0.11
N GLU A 105 -2.57 13.08 0.88
CA GLU A 105 -1.13 13.30 0.92
C GLU A 105 -0.30 12.31 0.08
N LEU A 106 -0.93 11.36 -0.62
CA LEU A 106 -0.20 10.38 -1.43
C LEU A 106 0.68 11.06 -2.46
N ILE A 107 1.96 10.69 -2.44
CA ILE A 107 2.99 11.15 -3.37
C ILE A 107 3.29 10.03 -4.35
N GLN A 108 3.40 8.77 -3.93
CA GLN A 108 3.75 7.68 -4.82
C GLN A 108 2.95 6.42 -4.47
N ILE A 109 2.44 5.75 -5.51
CA ILE A 109 1.75 4.48 -5.37
C ILE A 109 2.25 3.47 -6.38
N THR A 110 2.31 2.21 -5.97
CA THR A 110 2.63 1.09 -6.84
C THR A 110 1.80 -0.13 -6.45
N VAL A 111 1.06 -0.65 -7.43
CA VAL A 111 -0.02 -1.64 -7.23
C VAL A 111 -0.05 -2.66 -8.38
N ASN A 112 1.06 -2.85 -9.08
CA ASN A 112 1.17 -3.82 -10.18
C ASN A 112 0.95 -5.25 -9.67
N GLY A 113 0.70 -6.20 -10.56
CA GLY A 113 0.45 -7.59 -10.20
C GLY A 113 -0.77 -7.73 -9.29
N ASN A 114 -1.80 -6.91 -9.51
CA ASN A 114 -3.10 -7.04 -8.85
C ASN A 114 -4.20 -7.32 -9.91
N GLY A 115 -5.45 -7.37 -9.48
CA GLY A 115 -6.63 -7.45 -10.34
C GLY A 115 -7.42 -6.15 -10.42
N ILE A 116 -6.77 -5.01 -10.12
CA ILE A 116 -7.41 -3.70 -10.13
C ILE A 116 -7.67 -3.29 -11.58
N LYS A 117 -8.90 -2.84 -11.88
CA LYS A 117 -9.27 -2.39 -13.24
C LYS A 117 -9.41 -0.89 -13.38
N VAL A 118 -9.75 -0.22 -12.27
CA VAL A 118 -9.99 1.22 -12.23
C VAL A 118 -9.35 1.76 -10.97
N ILE A 119 -8.65 2.88 -11.09
CA ILE A 119 -8.11 3.63 -9.95
C ILE A 119 -8.55 5.08 -10.10
N ASP A 120 -9.23 5.59 -9.07
CA ASP A 120 -9.56 7.01 -8.95
C ASP A 120 -8.51 7.71 -8.07
N ILE A 121 -7.81 8.67 -8.67
CA ILE A 121 -6.79 9.50 -8.03
C ILE A 121 -7.23 10.96 -7.88
N ALA A 122 -8.50 11.29 -8.16
CA ALA A 122 -8.97 12.68 -8.18
C ALA A 122 -8.83 13.40 -6.83
N LYS A 123 -8.77 12.66 -5.72
CA LYS A 123 -8.54 13.18 -4.37
C LYS A 123 -7.07 13.23 -3.96
N ASN A 124 -6.17 12.63 -4.73
CA ASN A 124 -4.74 12.52 -4.41
C ASN A 124 -3.95 13.57 -5.19
N GLN A 125 -4.15 14.85 -4.86
CA GLN A 125 -3.63 15.97 -5.66
C GLN A 125 -2.09 16.08 -5.67
N ASN A 126 -1.41 15.50 -4.67
CA ASN A 126 0.05 15.43 -4.62
C ASN A 126 0.64 14.30 -5.46
N LEU A 127 -0.20 13.33 -5.87
CA LEU A 127 0.20 12.20 -6.71
C LEU A 127 0.39 12.70 -8.14
N LYS A 128 1.57 12.45 -8.70
CA LYS A 128 1.88 12.78 -10.10
C LYS A 128 1.72 11.53 -10.97
N MET A 129 1.45 11.73 -12.26
CA MET A 129 1.24 10.61 -13.18
C MET A 129 2.49 9.73 -13.39
N ASN A 130 3.69 10.27 -13.19
CA ASN A 130 4.95 9.52 -13.32
C ASN A 130 5.35 8.73 -12.06
N ILE A 131 4.53 8.77 -11.00
CA ILE A 131 4.77 8.13 -9.70
C ILE A 131 3.58 7.26 -9.26
N ILE A 132 2.69 6.96 -10.20
CA ILE A 132 1.69 5.88 -10.12
C ILE A 132 2.14 4.74 -11.04
N TYR A 133 2.36 3.57 -10.46
CA TYR A 133 2.72 2.36 -11.19
C TYR A 133 1.59 1.33 -11.06
N VAL A 134 0.99 0.97 -12.20
CA VAL A 134 -0.20 0.11 -12.31
C VAL A 134 -0.05 -0.82 -13.50
N ASP A 135 -0.76 -1.95 -13.48
CA ASP A 135 -0.78 -2.90 -14.58
C ASP A 135 -1.28 -2.27 -15.89
N GLU A 136 -0.88 -2.86 -17.03
CA GLU A 136 -1.39 -2.45 -18.33
C GLU A 136 -2.92 -2.59 -18.39
N GLY A 137 -3.59 -1.62 -19.02
CA GLY A 137 -5.05 -1.64 -19.19
C GLY A 137 -5.85 -1.10 -18.00
N VAL A 138 -5.21 -0.77 -16.87
CA VAL A 138 -5.88 -0.08 -15.75
C VAL A 138 -6.39 1.29 -16.19
N ASN A 139 -7.68 1.54 -15.97
CA ASN A 139 -8.28 2.84 -16.24
C ASN A 139 -8.02 3.79 -15.07
N ILE A 140 -7.32 4.89 -15.31
CA ILE A 140 -7.05 5.91 -14.29
C ILE A 140 -8.05 7.06 -14.45
N ILE A 141 -8.74 7.39 -13.36
CA ILE A 141 -9.63 8.54 -13.25
C ILE A 141 -8.91 9.61 -12.42
N GLY A 142 -8.84 10.84 -12.92
CA GLY A 142 -8.19 11.95 -12.24
C GLY A 142 -8.74 13.30 -12.69
N THR A 143 -8.29 14.37 -12.04
CA THR A 143 -8.62 15.74 -12.44
C THR A 143 -8.00 16.11 -13.78
N GLU A 144 -8.51 17.15 -14.45
CA GLU A 144 -7.94 17.63 -15.73
C GLU A 144 -6.44 17.92 -15.63
N SER A 145 -5.99 18.53 -14.52
CA SER A 145 -4.57 18.82 -14.26
C SER A 145 -3.73 17.55 -14.16
N GLN A 146 -4.22 16.52 -13.46
CA GLN A 146 -3.54 15.22 -13.37
C GLN A 146 -3.48 14.53 -14.74
N MET A 147 -4.58 14.58 -15.51
CA MET A 147 -4.68 13.86 -16.78
C MET A 147 -3.96 14.56 -17.94
N LYS A 148 -3.61 15.85 -17.83
CA LYS A 148 -2.99 16.64 -18.92
C LYS A 148 -1.75 15.99 -19.53
N ASN A 149 -0.93 15.31 -18.72
CA ASN A 149 0.30 14.65 -19.16
C ASN A 149 0.18 13.13 -19.19
N TYR A 150 -0.99 12.58 -18.89
CA TYR A 150 -1.20 11.14 -18.91
C TYR A 150 -1.35 10.65 -20.35
N LYS A 151 -0.48 9.72 -20.74
CA LYS A 151 -0.62 8.97 -21.99
C LYS A 151 -1.00 7.55 -21.61
N LYS A 152 -2.23 7.14 -21.93
CA LYS A 152 -2.65 5.74 -21.80
C LYS A 152 -1.73 4.90 -22.69
N VAL A 153 -1.05 3.91 -22.10
CA VAL A 153 -0.26 2.95 -22.90
C VAL A 153 -1.26 2.25 -23.84
N PRO A 154 -1.01 2.21 -25.16
CA PRO A 154 -1.93 1.58 -26.10
C PRO A 154 -2.08 0.10 -25.73
N THR A 155 -3.31 -0.38 -25.60
CA THR A 155 -3.60 -1.81 -25.46
C THR A 155 -3.12 -2.50 -26.73
N ILE A 156 -2.05 -3.30 -26.67
CA ILE A 156 -1.68 -4.14 -27.80
C ILE A 156 -2.68 -5.29 -27.83
N ILE A 157 -3.71 -5.16 -28.67
CA ILE A 157 -4.58 -6.28 -29.00
C ILE A 157 -3.73 -7.23 -29.84
N GLN A 158 -3.14 -8.25 -29.21
CA GLN A 158 -2.62 -9.39 -29.96
C GLN A 158 -3.82 -10.10 -30.58
N SER A 159 -4.04 -9.88 -31.87
CA SER A 159 -4.96 -10.69 -32.67
C SER A 159 -4.47 -12.14 -32.63
N GLN A 160 -5.40 -13.05 -32.31
CA GLN A 160 -5.20 -14.50 -32.24
C GLN A 160 -4.53 -15.09 -33.48
#